data_AF-A0A0N0TGJ4-F1
#
_entry.id   AF-A0A0N0TGJ4-F1
#
_cell.length_a   1.000
_cell.length_b   1.000
_cell.length_c   1.000
_cell.angle_alpha   90.00
_cell.angle_beta   90.00
_cell.angle_gamma   90.00
#
_symmetry.space_group_name_H-M   'P 1'
#
loop_
_entity.id
_entity.type
_entity.pdbx_description
1 polymer ?
#
loop_
_entity_poly.entity_id
_entity_poly.type
_entity_poly.pdbx_seq_one_letter_code
_entity_poly.pdbx_strand_id
1 'polypeptide(L)'
;MSIKQARLAVGPLSVLLFVQTAFWLVYDIADRGLPLMWTAWTNGPVPGLSATTALDLGLAALQLGAVCGLLLRVRGAGGLLVTACVTTVAFRAPVVWYMLLDSESDPWFGGLEGPSLTAVGFSCVLAILVAVALGGLLYRVRGLEREAAAEEESRSGGIRPVKITASASCTLLAVLNVFYICRNVLTAVQVGPKTLADLLVGKGIGRAVLGVSSPWQWACLTVLCGVGMVLAAKRRPSATGFSVGLALFMMPIAFTKLWGLTGTADLLGSPLNTVQSFLELAGSAAVVALIVADVRRDRPAPQAVLELTPPPAVDEPEAQRADAATSDA
;
A
#
# COMPACT_ATOMS: atom_id res chain seq x y z
N MET A 1 -27.13 2.02 -2.72
CA MET A 1 -26.17 1.93 -1.59
C MET A 1 -25.77 3.35 -1.20
N SER A 2 -25.92 3.74 0.07
CA SER A 2 -25.54 5.07 0.54
C SER A 2 -24.04 5.19 0.80
N ILE A 3 -23.48 6.41 0.82
CA ILE A 3 -22.05 6.63 1.11
C ILE A 3 -21.63 6.07 2.48
N LYS A 4 -22.55 6.09 3.46
CA LYS A 4 -22.35 5.53 4.81
C LYS A 4 -22.21 4.00 4.74
N GLN A 5 -23.08 3.32 3.99
CA GLN A 5 -23.01 1.86 3.80
C GLN A 5 -21.72 1.46 3.08
N ALA A 6 -21.31 2.21 2.04
CA ALA A 6 -20.09 1.93 1.30
C ALA A 6 -18.84 2.06 2.18
N ARG A 7 -18.77 3.11 3.01
CA ARG A 7 -17.68 3.30 3.99
C ARG A 7 -17.66 2.22 5.07
N LEU A 8 -18.82 1.72 5.50
CA LEU A 8 -18.91 0.63 6.48
C LEU A 8 -18.30 -0.66 5.93
N ALA A 9 -18.54 -0.97 4.65
CA ALA A 9 -18.03 -2.18 3.99
C ALA A 9 -16.52 -2.15 3.73
N VAL A 10 -15.91 -0.97 3.60
CA VAL A 10 -14.47 -0.80 3.34
C VAL A 10 -13.61 -1.39 4.46
N GLY A 11 -14.04 -1.31 5.72
CA GLY A 11 -13.29 -1.79 6.88
C GLY A 11 -13.10 -3.31 6.93
N PRO A 12 -14.18 -4.11 6.94
CA PRO A 12 -14.07 -5.56 6.94
C PRO A 12 -13.28 -6.09 5.74
N LEU A 13 -13.48 -5.53 4.55
CA LEU A 13 -12.76 -5.95 3.34
C LEU A 13 -11.26 -5.64 3.41
N SER A 14 -10.86 -4.49 3.97
CA SER A 14 -9.42 -4.19 4.15
C SER A 14 -8.76 -5.12 5.16
N VAL A 15 -9.47 -5.46 6.24
CA VAL A 15 -9.01 -6.45 7.23
C VAL A 15 -8.89 -7.83 6.60
N LEU A 16 -9.85 -8.26 5.77
CA LEU A 16 -9.80 -9.55 5.08
C LEU A 16 -8.57 -9.69 4.18
N LEU A 17 -8.18 -8.61 3.47
CA LEU A 17 -6.94 -8.62 2.68
C LEU A 17 -5.70 -8.86 3.56
N PHE A 18 -5.61 -8.14 4.68
CA PHE A 18 -4.51 -8.31 5.62
C PHE A 18 -4.47 -9.73 6.21
N VAL A 19 -5.64 -10.24 6.65
CA VAL A 19 -5.76 -11.58 7.23
C VAL A 19 -5.33 -12.66 6.24
N GLN A 20 -5.66 -12.54 4.96
CA GLN A 20 -5.21 -13.51 3.95
C GLN A 20 -3.69 -13.57 3.84
N THR A 21 -3.01 -12.42 3.78
CA THR A 21 -1.54 -12.40 3.69
C THR A 21 -0.90 -12.85 5.00
N ALA A 22 -1.41 -12.38 6.14
CA ALA A 22 -0.91 -12.72 7.47
C ALA A 22 -1.06 -14.22 7.77
N PHE A 23 -2.16 -14.85 7.33
CA PHE A 23 -2.38 -16.27 7.48
C PHE A 23 -1.24 -17.09 6.87
N TRP A 24 -0.83 -16.79 5.63
CA TRP A 24 0.24 -17.54 4.96
C TRP A 24 1.62 -17.28 5.57
N LEU A 25 1.88 -16.06 6.06
CA LEU A 25 3.10 -15.76 6.82
C LEU A 25 3.16 -16.56 8.13
N VAL A 26 2.06 -16.62 8.87
CA VAL A 26 1.97 -17.37 10.13
C VAL A 26 2.02 -18.87 9.86
N TYR A 27 1.39 -19.35 8.79
CA TYR A 27 1.45 -20.75 8.36
C TYR A 27 2.89 -21.20 8.15
N ASP A 28 3.67 -20.46 7.36
CA ASP A 28 5.08 -20.78 7.10
C ASP A 28 5.93 -20.77 8.39
N ILE A 29 5.69 -19.81 9.29
CA ILE A 29 6.37 -19.76 10.60
C ILE A 29 5.98 -20.97 11.46
N ALA A 30 4.71 -21.36 11.47
CA ALA A 30 4.21 -22.48 12.27
C ALA A 30 4.70 -23.84 11.73
N ASP A 31 4.78 -24.00 10.42
CA ASP A 31 5.24 -25.21 9.73
C ASP A 31 6.75 -25.41 9.89
N ARG A 32 7.55 -24.33 9.82
CA ARG A 32 9.01 -24.41 9.63
C ARG A 32 9.86 -23.73 10.69
N GLY A 33 9.22 -22.98 11.56
CA GLY A 33 9.88 -22.12 12.52
C GLY A 33 10.36 -20.80 11.91
N LEU A 34 10.36 -19.77 12.76
CA LEU A 34 10.80 -18.42 12.42
C LEU A 34 12.25 -18.36 11.88
N PRO A 35 13.25 -19.11 12.42
CA PRO A 35 14.63 -19.01 11.92
C PRO A 35 14.78 -19.45 10.46
N LEU A 36 14.10 -20.53 10.07
CA LEU A 36 14.15 -21.04 8.70
C LEU A 36 13.46 -20.06 7.74
N MET A 37 12.31 -19.52 8.13
CA MET A 37 11.57 -18.53 7.32
C MET A 37 12.28 -17.20 7.22
N TRP A 38 12.93 -16.74 8.29
CA TRP A 38 13.79 -15.57 8.22
C TRP A 38 14.92 -15.76 7.22
N THR A 39 15.57 -16.93 7.23
CA THR A 39 16.60 -17.29 6.25
C THR A 39 16.02 -17.31 4.84
N ALA A 40 14.82 -17.88 4.65
CA ALA A 40 14.14 -17.92 3.36
C ALA A 40 13.84 -16.52 2.79
N TRP A 41 13.40 -15.60 3.64
CA TRP A 41 13.05 -14.24 3.25
C TRP A 41 14.26 -13.33 3.00
N THR A 42 15.41 -13.62 3.61
CA THR A 42 16.61 -12.76 3.56
C THR A 42 17.67 -13.28 2.59
N ASN A 43 17.97 -14.59 2.64
CA ASN A 43 19.08 -15.22 1.91
C ASN A 43 18.62 -15.99 0.67
N GLY A 44 17.31 -16.12 0.46
CA GLY A 44 16.74 -16.86 -0.66
C GLY A 44 16.33 -18.28 -0.30
N PRO A 45 16.16 -19.17 -1.28
CA PRO A 45 15.40 -20.40 -1.08
C PRO A 45 16.02 -21.36 -0.04
N VAL A 46 15.18 -21.93 0.82
CA VAL A 46 15.51 -22.99 1.77
C VAL A 46 14.93 -24.35 1.29
N PRO A 47 15.33 -25.50 1.86
CA PRO A 47 14.72 -26.79 1.51
C PRO A 47 13.20 -26.82 1.72
N GLY A 48 12.48 -27.49 0.82
CA GLY A 48 11.00 -27.55 0.80
C GLY A 48 10.34 -26.37 0.07
N LEU A 49 9.01 -26.39 -0.04
CA LEU A 49 8.24 -25.40 -0.81
C LEU A 49 7.55 -24.39 0.12
N SER A 50 7.99 -23.14 0.25
CA SER A 50 7.30 -22.17 1.14
C SER A 50 6.01 -21.63 0.54
N ALA A 51 5.08 -21.17 1.38
CA ALA A 51 3.96 -20.40 0.88
C ALA A 51 4.42 -19.00 0.47
N THR A 52 5.21 -18.34 1.30
CA THR A 52 5.51 -16.90 1.24
C THR A 52 6.93 -16.58 0.82
N THR A 53 7.11 -15.31 0.46
CA THR A 53 8.41 -14.66 0.21
C THR A 53 8.50 -13.33 0.97
N ALA A 54 9.65 -12.65 0.87
CA ALA A 54 9.79 -11.29 1.40
C ALA A 54 8.79 -10.27 0.83
N LEU A 55 8.21 -10.54 -0.35
CA LEU A 55 7.13 -9.72 -0.92
C LEU A 55 5.90 -9.72 -0.03
N ASP A 56 5.58 -10.85 0.60
CA ASP A 56 4.41 -11.00 1.46
C ASP A 56 4.58 -10.20 2.77
N LEU A 57 5.81 -10.04 3.27
CA LEU A 57 6.10 -9.11 4.38
C LEU A 57 5.78 -7.66 4.00
N GLY A 58 6.21 -7.24 2.80
CA GLY A 58 5.88 -5.93 2.24
C GLY A 58 4.37 -5.74 2.08
N LEU A 59 3.68 -6.74 1.51
CA LEU A 59 2.25 -6.70 1.29
C LEU A 59 1.47 -6.64 2.60
N ALA A 60 1.87 -7.43 3.60
CA ALA A 60 1.27 -7.41 4.93
C ALA A 60 1.46 -6.03 5.61
N ALA A 61 2.65 -5.44 5.53
CA ALA A 61 2.91 -4.10 6.08
C ALA A 61 2.05 -3.02 5.42
N LEU A 62 1.91 -3.05 4.09
CA LEU A 62 1.02 -2.16 3.35
C LEU A 62 -0.45 -2.34 3.75
N GLN A 63 -0.95 -3.58 3.78
CA GLN A 63 -2.34 -3.89 4.11
C GLN A 63 -2.67 -3.50 5.57
N LEU A 64 -1.78 -3.81 6.51
CA LEU A 64 -1.90 -3.37 7.90
C LEU A 64 -1.90 -1.85 8.02
N GLY A 65 -0.99 -1.17 7.31
CA GLY A 65 -0.95 0.29 7.25
C GLY A 65 -2.24 0.89 6.71
N ALA A 66 -2.88 0.24 5.73
CA ALA A 66 -4.17 0.67 5.19
C ALA A 66 -5.33 0.45 6.20
N VAL A 67 -5.34 -0.67 6.92
CA VAL A 67 -6.29 -0.94 8.03
C VAL A 67 -6.13 0.10 9.13
N CYS A 68 -4.90 0.33 9.61
CA CYS A 68 -4.61 1.34 10.62
C CYS A 68 -4.98 2.75 10.14
N GLY A 69 -4.64 3.10 8.89
CA GLY A 69 -4.99 4.38 8.29
C GLY A 69 -6.50 4.61 8.22
N LEU A 70 -7.28 3.56 7.96
CA LEU A 70 -8.73 3.61 7.99
C LEU A 70 -9.28 3.80 9.41
N LEU A 71 -8.82 3.00 10.37
CA LEU A 71 -9.25 3.06 11.78
C LEU A 71 -8.94 4.42 12.41
N LEU A 72 -7.75 4.95 12.15
CA LEU A 72 -7.30 6.25 12.64
C LEU A 72 -7.81 7.44 11.81
N ARG A 73 -8.63 7.18 10.77
CA ARG A 73 -9.21 8.20 9.87
C ARG A 73 -8.16 9.16 9.29
N VAL A 74 -6.99 8.62 8.91
CA VAL A 74 -5.87 9.40 8.40
C VAL A 74 -6.21 10.00 7.04
N ARG A 75 -5.88 11.29 6.84
CA ARG A 75 -5.97 11.94 5.51
C ARG A 75 -5.09 11.17 4.52
N GLY A 76 -5.70 10.64 3.46
CA GLY A 76 -5.01 9.80 2.48
C GLY A 76 -5.20 8.29 2.64
N ALA A 77 -5.98 7.82 3.64
CA ALA A 77 -6.31 6.40 3.79
C ALA A 77 -6.87 5.75 2.51
N GLY A 78 -7.64 6.50 1.71
CA GLY A 78 -8.11 6.03 0.40
C GLY A 78 -6.97 5.75 -0.60
N GLY A 79 -5.90 6.55 -0.59
CA GLY A 79 -4.72 6.28 -1.42
C GLY A 79 -3.97 5.02 -0.98
N LEU A 80 -3.82 4.84 0.35
CA LEU A 80 -3.24 3.62 0.93
C LEU A 80 -4.03 2.36 0.54
N LEU A 81 -5.35 2.41 0.67
CA LEU A 81 -6.24 1.30 0.32
C LEU A 81 -6.20 0.99 -1.18
N VAL A 82 -6.14 2.01 -2.04
CA VAL A 82 -5.97 1.80 -3.49
C VAL A 82 -4.64 1.08 -3.76
N THR A 83 -3.53 1.51 -3.15
CA THR A 83 -2.25 0.81 -3.31
C THR A 83 -2.36 -0.63 -2.82
N ALA A 84 -2.96 -0.88 -1.65
CA ALA A 84 -3.17 -2.22 -1.12
C ALA A 84 -3.98 -3.11 -2.10
N CYS A 85 -5.05 -2.59 -2.70
CA CYS A 85 -5.85 -3.33 -3.68
C CYS A 85 -5.05 -3.66 -4.94
N VAL A 86 -4.42 -2.65 -5.56
CA VAL A 86 -3.67 -2.83 -6.81
C VAL A 86 -2.48 -3.77 -6.62
N THR A 87 -1.71 -3.59 -5.55
CA THR A 87 -0.60 -4.49 -5.23
C THR A 87 -1.11 -5.91 -4.94
N THR A 88 -2.21 -6.08 -4.21
CA THR A 88 -2.79 -7.42 -3.99
C THR A 88 -3.15 -8.09 -5.32
N VAL A 89 -3.87 -7.41 -6.21
CA VAL A 89 -4.23 -7.98 -7.52
C VAL A 89 -2.98 -8.31 -8.33
N ALA A 90 -2.02 -7.39 -8.41
CA ALA A 90 -0.80 -7.57 -9.19
C ALA A 90 0.04 -8.76 -8.73
N PHE A 91 0.12 -9.03 -7.41
CA PHE A 91 0.96 -10.11 -6.87
C PHE A 91 0.21 -11.42 -6.64
N ARG A 92 -1.14 -11.42 -6.62
CA ARG A 92 -1.96 -12.64 -6.48
C ARG A 92 -2.46 -13.19 -7.82
N ALA A 93 -2.63 -12.36 -8.85
CA ALA A 93 -3.12 -12.80 -10.16
C ALA A 93 -2.21 -13.83 -10.86
N PRO A 94 -0.87 -13.68 -10.85
CA PRO A 94 0.01 -14.70 -11.42
C PRO A 94 -0.15 -16.05 -10.72
N VAL A 95 -0.27 -16.06 -9.38
CA VAL A 95 -0.47 -17.30 -8.61
C VAL A 95 -1.75 -18.01 -9.04
N VAL A 96 -2.86 -17.28 -9.20
CA VAL A 96 -4.12 -17.85 -9.70
C VAL A 96 -3.95 -18.41 -11.11
N TRP A 97 -3.26 -17.68 -11.99
CA TRP A 97 -2.99 -18.13 -13.35
C TRP A 97 -2.25 -19.46 -13.36
N TYR A 98 -1.15 -19.58 -12.62
CA TYR A 98 -0.36 -20.82 -12.59
C TYR A 98 -1.04 -21.98 -11.88
N MET A 99 -1.71 -21.71 -10.76
CA MET A 99 -2.24 -22.80 -9.92
C MET A 99 -3.58 -23.33 -10.43
N LEU A 100 -4.39 -22.51 -11.09
CA LEU A 100 -5.77 -22.86 -11.43
C LEU A 100 -6.06 -22.86 -12.94
N LEU A 101 -5.26 -22.17 -13.76
CA LEU A 101 -5.57 -21.96 -15.19
C LEU A 101 -4.54 -22.58 -16.14
N ASP A 102 -3.24 -22.49 -15.83
CA ASP A 102 -2.13 -23.02 -16.66
C ASP A 102 -1.84 -24.51 -16.32
N SER A 103 -2.91 -25.32 -16.30
CA SER A 103 -2.97 -26.74 -15.90
C SER A 103 -2.34 -27.68 -16.94
N GLU A 104 -1.05 -27.51 -17.24
CA GLU A 104 -0.27 -28.56 -17.90
C GLU A 104 0.98 -28.89 -17.08
N SER A 105 0.85 -29.95 -16.27
CA SER A 105 1.93 -30.82 -15.75
C SER A 105 2.81 -30.37 -14.58
N ASP A 106 2.30 -29.67 -13.56
CA ASP A 106 2.94 -29.50 -12.23
C ASP A 106 4.50 -29.38 -12.16
N PRO A 107 5.22 -28.80 -13.16
CA PRO A 107 6.66 -28.99 -13.24
C PRO A 107 7.40 -27.93 -12.43
N TRP A 108 6.66 -26.94 -11.91
CA TRP A 108 7.18 -25.74 -11.27
C TRP A 108 7.69 -25.99 -9.87
N PHE A 109 7.01 -26.85 -9.11
CA PHE A 109 7.39 -27.12 -7.73
C PHE A 109 8.13 -28.44 -7.58
N GLY A 110 8.15 -29.30 -8.62
CA GLY A 110 8.63 -30.67 -8.50
C GLY A 110 7.89 -31.40 -7.37
N GLY A 111 8.29 -32.62 -7.00
CA GLY A 111 7.71 -33.31 -5.85
C GLY A 111 8.04 -32.68 -4.48
N LEU A 112 8.26 -31.36 -4.40
CA LEU A 112 8.53 -30.66 -3.14
C LEU A 112 7.26 -30.65 -2.28
N GLU A 113 7.39 -31.20 -1.07
CA GLU A 113 6.35 -31.14 -0.05
C GLU A 113 6.23 -29.71 0.51
N GLY A 114 5.00 -29.28 0.77
CA GLY A 114 4.70 -27.94 1.26
C GLY A 114 3.20 -27.62 1.30
N PRO A 115 2.82 -26.33 1.25
CA PRO A 115 1.43 -25.90 1.36
C PRO A 115 0.59 -26.48 0.22
N SER A 116 -0.69 -26.74 0.52
CA SER A 116 -1.65 -27.15 -0.50
C SER A 116 -1.78 -26.08 -1.59
N LEU A 117 -1.30 -26.40 -2.80
CA LEU A 117 -1.32 -25.51 -3.97
C LEU A 117 -2.74 -25.03 -4.29
N THR A 118 -3.72 -25.93 -4.15
CA THR A 118 -5.14 -25.61 -4.35
C THR A 118 -5.66 -24.64 -3.30
N ALA A 119 -5.35 -24.85 -2.02
CA ALA A 119 -5.73 -23.93 -0.95
C ALA A 119 -5.11 -22.53 -1.14
N VAL A 120 -3.82 -22.46 -1.52
CA VAL A 120 -3.15 -21.20 -1.83
C VAL A 120 -3.82 -20.50 -3.01
N GLY A 121 -4.08 -21.23 -4.10
CA GLY A 121 -4.75 -20.72 -5.30
C GLY A 121 -6.13 -20.14 -5.02
N PHE A 122 -7.00 -20.88 -4.31
CA PHE A 122 -8.33 -20.39 -3.94
C PHE A 122 -8.28 -19.19 -2.99
N SER A 123 -7.34 -19.17 -2.04
CA SER A 123 -7.16 -18.01 -1.17
C SER A 123 -6.73 -16.75 -1.96
N CYS A 124 -5.95 -16.93 -3.03
CA CYS A 124 -5.55 -15.84 -3.93
C CYS A 124 -6.73 -15.33 -4.76
N VAL A 125 -7.59 -16.22 -5.27
CA VAL A 125 -8.85 -15.84 -5.94
C VAL A 125 -9.70 -14.99 -4.99
N LEU A 126 -9.89 -15.43 -3.75
CA LEU A 126 -10.65 -14.66 -2.76
C LEU A 126 -10.01 -13.29 -2.49
N ALA A 127 -8.68 -13.22 -2.33
CA ALA A 127 -7.97 -11.96 -2.14
C ALA A 127 -8.17 -10.99 -3.32
N ILE A 128 -8.13 -11.49 -4.56
CA ILE A 128 -8.39 -10.70 -5.76
C ILE A 128 -9.83 -10.19 -5.76
N LEU A 129 -10.82 -11.05 -5.50
CA LEU A 129 -12.23 -10.65 -5.45
C LEU A 129 -12.47 -9.59 -4.39
N VAL A 130 -11.89 -9.76 -3.19
CA VAL A 130 -11.96 -8.77 -2.10
C VAL A 130 -11.30 -7.45 -2.52
N ALA A 131 -10.13 -7.49 -3.15
CA ALA A 131 -9.42 -6.29 -3.62
C ALA A 131 -10.19 -5.54 -4.71
N VAL A 132 -10.80 -6.27 -5.65
CA VAL A 132 -11.65 -5.68 -6.71
C VAL A 132 -12.92 -5.09 -6.12
N ALA A 133 -13.59 -5.80 -5.22
CA ALA A 133 -14.77 -5.29 -4.52
C ALA A 133 -14.45 -4.02 -3.72
N LEU A 134 -13.34 -4.03 -2.97
CA LEU A 134 -12.85 -2.88 -2.22
C LEU A 134 -12.49 -1.70 -3.14
N GLY A 135 -11.78 -1.96 -4.24
CA GLY A 135 -11.47 -0.95 -5.26
C GLY A 135 -12.72 -0.35 -5.89
N GLY A 136 -13.72 -1.17 -6.19
CA GLY A 136 -15.03 -0.72 -6.69
C GLY A 136 -15.78 0.15 -5.68
N LEU A 137 -15.76 -0.21 -4.40
CA LEU A 137 -16.34 0.62 -3.33
C LEU A 137 -15.62 1.95 -3.20
N LEU A 138 -14.28 1.97 -3.23
CA LEU A 138 -13.49 3.21 -3.19
C LEU A 138 -13.79 4.12 -4.39
N TYR A 139 -13.93 3.53 -5.58
CA TYR A 139 -14.32 4.25 -6.79
C TYR A 139 -15.73 4.86 -6.64
N ARG A 140 -16.69 4.08 -6.15
CA ARG A 140 -18.07 4.55 -5.89
C ARG A 140 -18.11 5.68 -4.86
N VAL A 141 -17.42 5.53 -3.73
CA VAL A 141 -17.36 6.56 -2.68
C VAL A 141 -16.78 7.86 -3.25
N ARG A 142 -15.71 7.78 -4.04
CA ARG A 142 -15.16 8.96 -4.73
C ARG A 142 -16.11 9.57 -5.77
N GLY A 143 -16.89 8.75 -6.47
CA GLY A 143 -17.90 9.23 -7.42
C GLY A 143 -18.96 10.08 -6.70
N LEU A 144 -19.52 9.53 -5.62
CA LEU A 144 -20.52 10.22 -4.79
C LEU A 144 -19.96 11.49 -4.14
N GLU A 145 -18.69 11.46 -3.69
CA GLU A 145 -18.02 12.65 -3.15
C GLU A 145 -17.81 13.74 -4.21
N ARG A 146 -17.55 13.38 -5.46
CA ARG A 146 -17.43 14.34 -6.56
C ARG A 146 -18.77 14.94 -6.95
N GLU A 147 -19.83 14.14 -6.98
CA GLU A 147 -21.18 14.62 -7.26
C GLU A 147 -21.63 15.63 -6.19
N ALA A 148 -21.39 15.33 -4.92
CA ALA A 148 -21.68 16.26 -3.81
C ALA A 148 -20.76 17.51 -3.85
N ALA A 149 -19.48 17.35 -4.20
CA ALA A 149 -18.55 18.47 -4.27
C ALA A 149 -18.80 19.38 -5.50
N ALA A 150 -19.33 18.86 -6.60
CA ALA A 150 -19.69 19.66 -7.78
C ALA A 150 -20.78 20.70 -7.47
N GLU A 151 -21.60 20.47 -6.45
CA GLU A 151 -22.56 21.45 -5.92
C GLU A 151 -21.86 22.58 -5.12
N GLU A 152 -20.75 22.27 -4.44
CA GLU A 152 -19.96 23.22 -3.61
C GLU A 152 -18.84 23.95 -4.37
N GLU A 153 -18.24 23.34 -5.40
CA GLU A 153 -17.07 23.86 -6.12
C GLU A 153 -17.41 25.07 -7.02
N SER A 154 -18.71 25.40 -7.19
CA SER A 154 -19.16 26.68 -7.75
C SER A 154 -18.80 27.91 -6.88
N ARG A 155 -18.38 27.71 -5.62
CA ARG A 155 -18.16 28.80 -4.64
C ARG A 155 -16.72 29.07 -4.23
N SER A 156 -15.72 28.24 -4.55
CA SER A 156 -14.33 28.57 -4.17
C SER A 156 -13.27 28.06 -5.15
N GLY A 157 -12.68 29.00 -5.90
CA GLY A 157 -11.49 28.79 -6.72
C GLY A 157 -10.22 29.03 -5.90
N GLY A 158 -9.79 28.03 -5.13
CA GLY A 158 -8.57 28.12 -4.32
C GLY A 158 -7.42 27.28 -4.86
N ILE A 159 -6.32 27.92 -5.25
CA ILE A 159 -5.06 27.23 -5.56
C ILE A 159 -4.44 26.68 -4.26
N ARG A 160 -4.24 25.36 -4.18
CA ARG A 160 -3.61 24.72 -3.01
C ARG A 160 -2.08 24.88 -3.02
N PRO A 161 -1.46 25.23 -1.88
CA PRO A 161 -0.01 25.44 -1.79
C PRO A 161 0.80 24.16 -2.05
N VAL A 162 2.04 24.35 -2.52
CA VAL A 162 3.00 23.27 -2.81
C VAL A 162 3.50 22.68 -1.50
N LYS A 163 3.30 21.37 -1.29
CA LYS A 163 3.90 20.65 -0.15
C LYS A 163 5.21 19.97 -0.57
N ILE A 164 6.26 20.14 0.23
CA ILE A 164 7.59 19.55 0.04
C ILE A 164 7.51 18.00 -0.04
N THR A 165 6.51 17.40 0.62
CA THR A 165 6.23 15.96 0.54
C THR A 165 5.86 15.47 -0.86
N ALA A 166 5.17 16.28 -1.66
CA ALA A 166 4.79 15.89 -3.01
C ALA A 166 6.01 15.85 -3.95
N SER A 167 6.92 16.81 -3.85
CA SER A 167 8.15 16.82 -4.64
C SER A 167 9.10 15.69 -4.23
N ALA A 168 9.31 15.47 -2.93
CA ALA A 168 10.16 14.39 -2.44
C ALA A 168 9.65 13.01 -2.88
N SER A 169 8.34 12.76 -2.76
CA SER A 169 7.71 11.51 -3.21
C SER A 169 7.82 11.35 -4.73
N CYS A 170 7.59 12.42 -5.49
CA CYS A 170 7.70 12.40 -6.94
C CYS A 170 9.13 12.04 -7.39
N THR A 171 10.15 12.68 -6.81
CA THR A 171 11.55 12.43 -7.15
C THR A 171 11.96 11.00 -6.81
N LEU A 172 11.66 10.52 -5.60
CA LEU A 172 12.00 9.15 -5.22
C LEU A 172 11.36 8.13 -6.17
N LEU A 173 10.06 8.26 -6.41
CA LEU A 173 9.33 7.34 -7.28
C LEU A 173 9.85 7.39 -8.72
N ALA A 174 10.24 8.56 -9.23
CA ALA A 174 10.86 8.70 -10.53
C ALA A 174 12.21 7.96 -10.62
N VAL A 175 13.09 8.14 -9.63
CA VAL A 175 14.39 7.46 -9.61
C VAL A 175 14.22 5.95 -9.52
N LEU A 176 13.36 5.46 -8.61
CA LEU A 176 13.07 4.03 -8.48
C LEU A 176 12.49 3.45 -9.78
N ASN A 177 11.62 4.19 -10.45
CA ASN A 177 11.04 3.79 -11.73
C ASN A 177 12.14 3.55 -12.79
N VAL A 178 13.13 4.45 -12.88
CA VAL A 178 14.28 4.27 -13.78
C VAL A 178 15.06 2.99 -13.45
N PHE A 179 15.33 2.71 -12.17
CA PHE A 179 16.00 1.47 -11.77
C PHE A 179 15.22 0.22 -12.22
N TYR A 180 13.90 0.17 -12.03
CA TYR A 180 13.09 -0.98 -12.44
C TYR A 180 13.02 -1.14 -13.97
N ILE A 181 12.94 -0.04 -14.71
CA ILE A 181 13.00 -0.07 -16.19
C ILE A 181 14.34 -0.63 -16.64
N CYS A 182 15.45 -0.08 -16.14
CA CYS A 182 16.79 -0.55 -16.48
C CYS A 182 16.97 -2.03 -16.16
N ARG A 183 16.46 -2.52 -15.02
CA ARG A 183 16.51 -3.95 -14.68
C ARG A 183 15.75 -4.82 -15.67
N ASN A 184 14.51 -4.46 -16.00
CA ASN A 184 13.73 -5.22 -16.97
C ASN A 184 14.42 -5.26 -18.33
N VAL A 185 15.01 -4.14 -18.77
CA VAL A 185 15.79 -4.08 -20.02
C VAL A 185 17.04 -4.96 -19.94
N LEU A 186 17.81 -4.90 -18.86
CA LEU A 186 19.00 -5.73 -18.67
C LEU A 186 18.66 -7.23 -18.67
N THR A 187 17.58 -7.61 -17.98
CA THR A 187 17.11 -9.00 -18.00
C THR A 187 16.63 -9.42 -19.39
N ALA A 188 15.92 -8.54 -20.12
CA ALA A 188 15.53 -8.81 -21.50
C ALA A 188 16.73 -9.14 -22.41
N VAL A 189 17.84 -8.42 -22.22
CA VAL A 189 19.09 -8.66 -22.95
C VAL A 189 19.77 -9.97 -22.54
N GLN A 190 19.72 -10.33 -21.25
CA GLN A 190 20.42 -11.50 -20.71
C GLN A 190 19.75 -12.84 -21.02
N VAL A 191 18.42 -12.94 -20.84
CA VAL A 191 17.68 -14.21 -21.03
C VAL A 191 16.97 -14.30 -22.37
N GLY A 192 16.90 -13.20 -23.13
CA GLY A 192 16.20 -13.14 -24.40
C GLY A 192 14.67 -12.98 -24.26
N PRO A 193 13.97 -12.65 -25.36
CA PRO A 193 12.58 -12.21 -25.32
C PRO A 193 11.58 -13.32 -24.94
N LYS A 194 11.84 -14.57 -25.33
CA LYS A 194 10.94 -15.70 -25.03
C LYS A 194 10.92 -16.02 -23.53
N THR A 195 12.10 -16.18 -22.93
CA THR A 195 12.23 -16.42 -21.50
C THR A 195 11.77 -15.22 -20.68
N LEU A 196 12.04 -13.99 -21.14
CA LEU A 196 11.49 -12.79 -20.51
C LEU A 196 9.96 -12.80 -20.52
N ALA A 197 9.32 -13.19 -21.62
CA ALA A 197 7.86 -13.25 -21.70
C ALA A 197 7.31 -14.22 -20.64
N ASP A 198 7.88 -15.42 -20.51
CA ASP A 198 7.51 -16.37 -19.46
C ASP A 198 7.69 -15.75 -18.06
N LEU A 199 8.83 -15.13 -17.80
CA LEU A 199 9.09 -14.43 -16.54
C LEU A 199 8.09 -13.29 -16.30
N LEU A 200 7.71 -12.53 -17.33
CA LEU A 200 6.74 -11.43 -17.25
C LEU A 200 5.29 -11.87 -17.14
N VAL A 201 4.95 -13.14 -17.32
CA VAL A 201 3.65 -13.62 -16.85
C VAL A 201 3.74 -13.90 -15.35
N GLY A 202 4.95 -14.04 -14.79
CA GLY A 202 5.24 -14.47 -13.42
C GLY A 202 5.84 -15.87 -13.26
N LYS A 203 6.11 -16.60 -14.37
CA LYS A 203 6.77 -17.92 -14.33
C LYS A 203 8.18 -17.73 -13.78
N GLY A 204 8.66 -18.54 -12.84
CA GLY A 204 10.10 -18.50 -12.48
C GLY A 204 10.50 -18.49 -11.01
N ILE A 205 9.58 -18.67 -10.05
CA ILE A 205 9.98 -18.97 -8.66
C ILE A 205 9.35 -20.31 -8.22
N GLY A 206 9.95 -21.41 -8.67
CA GLY A 206 9.54 -22.78 -8.32
C GLY A 206 9.80 -23.20 -6.87
N ARG A 207 9.93 -22.24 -5.93
CA ARG A 207 10.34 -22.51 -4.54
C ARG A 207 9.51 -21.78 -3.48
N ALA A 208 8.60 -20.89 -3.89
CA ALA A 208 7.59 -20.32 -3.01
C ALA A 208 6.27 -20.14 -3.79
N VAL A 209 5.15 -20.60 -3.26
CA VAL A 209 3.87 -20.65 -4.00
C VAL A 209 3.31 -19.25 -4.30
N LEU A 210 3.44 -18.32 -3.36
CA LEU A 210 3.05 -16.92 -3.55
C LEU A 210 4.15 -16.06 -4.20
N GLY A 211 5.30 -16.67 -4.50
CA GLY A 211 6.40 -15.99 -5.17
C GLY A 211 6.05 -15.65 -6.60
N VAL A 212 6.50 -14.48 -7.05
CA VAL A 212 6.43 -14.06 -8.45
C VAL A 212 7.83 -13.78 -8.95
N SER A 213 8.09 -14.03 -10.22
CA SER A 213 9.38 -13.74 -10.84
C SER A 213 9.83 -12.29 -10.57
N SER A 214 11.16 -12.09 -10.50
CA SER A 214 11.70 -10.74 -10.31
C SER A 214 11.33 -9.77 -11.44
N PRO A 215 11.32 -10.15 -12.74
CA PRO A 215 10.85 -9.27 -13.81
C PRO A 215 9.39 -8.84 -13.64
N TRP A 216 8.48 -9.75 -13.25
CA TRP A 216 7.10 -9.37 -12.95
C TRP A 216 7.03 -8.34 -11.83
N GLN A 217 7.73 -8.61 -10.71
CA GLN A 217 7.80 -7.68 -9.59
C GLN A 217 8.28 -6.28 -10.05
N TRP A 218 9.37 -6.19 -10.80
CA TRP A 218 9.89 -4.92 -11.27
C TRP A 218 8.95 -4.23 -12.27
N ALA A 219 8.27 -4.98 -13.13
CA ALA A 219 7.26 -4.43 -14.03
C ALA A 219 6.08 -3.82 -13.27
N CYS A 220 5.54 -4.53 -12.26
CA CYS A 220 4.50 -3.99 -11.39
C CYS A 220 4.95 -2.72 -10.66
N LEU A 221 6.18 -2.73 -10.13
CA LEU A 221 6.75 -1.58 -9.44
C LEU A 221 7.03 -0.40 -10.38
N THR A 222 7.44 -0.65 -11.62
CA THR A 222 7.56 0.37 -12.67
C THR A 222 6.24 1.11 -12.87
N VAL A 223 5.15 0.34 -13.06
CA VAL A 223 3.80 0.89 -13.24
C VAL A 223 3.34 1.65 -12.00
N LEU A 224 3.49 1.05 -10.82
CA LEU A 224 3.07 1.65 -9.56
C LEU A 224 3.84 2.94 -9.24
N CYS A 225 5.17 2.93 -9.38
CA CYS A 225 6.01 4.12 -9.21
C CYS A 225 5.65 5.19 -10.25
N GLY A 226 5.40 4.82 -11.50
CA GLY A 226 4.93 5.75 -12.54
C GLY A 226 3.59 6.40 -12.21
N VAL A 227 2.61 5.62 -11.75
CA VAL A 227 1.31 6.14 -11.29
C VAL A 227 1.49 7.06 -10.09
N GLY A 228 2.28 6.66 -9.09
CA GLY A 228 2.54 7.46 -7.90
C GLY A 228 3.25 8.78 -8.22
N MET A 229 4.22 8.75 -9.14
CA MET A 229 4.90 9.93 -9.68
C MET A 229 3.89 10.88 -10.33
N VAL A 230 3.02 10.38 -11.21
CA VAL A 230 1.98 11.20 -11.88
C VAL A 230 0.99 11.77 -10.86
N LEU A 231 0.57 10.99 -9.86
CA LEU A 231 -0.32 11.45 -8.80
C LEU A 231 0.32 12.56 -7.96
N ALA A 232 1.61 12.41 -7.62
CA ALA A 232 2.39 13.39 -6.88
C ALA A 232 2.60 14.68 -7.69
N ALA A 233 2.99 14.56 -8.96
CA ALA A 233 3.16 15.69 -9.87
C ALA A 233 1.84 16.46 -10.09
N LYS A 234 0.72 15.74 -10.27
CA LYS A 234 -0.62 16.32 -10.39
C LYS A 234 -1.25 16.72 -9.05
N ARG A 235 -0.52 16.58 -7.93
CA ARG A 235 -0.95 16.97 -6.57
C ARG A 235 -2.32 16.41 -6.19
N ARG A 236 -2.61 15.18 -6.62
CA ARG A 236 -3.90 14.55 -6.33
C ARG A 236 -4.01 14.25 -4.83
N PRO A 237 -5.20 14.39 -4.19
CA PRO A 237 -5.38 14.08 -2.77
C PRO A 237 -5.00 12.63 -2.38
N SER A 238 -5.02 11.68 -3.33
CA SER A 238 -4.54 10.31 -3.10
C SER A 238 -3.03 10.15 -3.09
N ALA A 239 -2.25 11.12 -3.59
CA ALA A 239 -0.82 10.95 -3.82
C ALA A 239 -0.06 10.62 -2.53
N THR A 240 -0.39 11.31 -1.43
CA THR A 240 0.23 11.06 -0.13
C THR A 240 0.00 9.62 0.34
N GLY A 241 -1.26 9.18 0.40
CA GLY A 241 -1.59 7.82 0.80
C GLY A 241 -1.01 6.75 -0.13
N PHE A 242 -1.03 7.02 -1.43
CA PHE A 242 -0.47 6.11 -2.42
C PHE A 242 1.05 5.95 -2.24
N SER A 243 1.76 7.06 -1.99
CA SER A 243 3.21 7.08 -1.77
C SER A 243 3.60 6.40 -0.46
N VAL A 244 2.86 6.65 0.64
CA VAL A 244 3.05 5.91 1.90
C VAL A 244 2.79 4.42 1.68
N GLY A 245 1.77 4.07 0.90
CA GLY A 245 1.46 2.67 0.60
C GLY A 245 2.61 1.98 -0.12
N LEU A 246 3.18 2.62 -1.14
CA LEU A 246 4.35 2.07 -1.81
C LEU A 246 5.56 1.99 -0.87
N ALA A 247 5.80 3.01 -0.06
CA ALA A 247 6.88 2.99 0.91
C ALA A 247 6.75 1.81 1.89
N LEU A 248 5.55 1.59 2.45
CA LEU A 248 5.28 0.46 3.35
C LEU A 248 5.43 -0.91 2.66
N PHE A 249 5.15 -0.98 1.36
CA PHE A 249 5.37 -2.20 0.57
C PHE A 249 6.86 -2.46 0.31
N MET A 250 7.60 -1.44 -0.11
CA MET A 250 9.00 -1.56 -0.51
C MET A 250 9.94 -1.77 0.68
N MET A 251 9.66 -1.11 1.80
CA MET A 251 10.59 -1.03 2.93
C MET A 251 10.95 -2.40 3.52
N PRO A 252 10.00 -3.33 3.80
CA PRO A 252 10.34 -4.65 4.30
C PRO A 252 11.15 -5.48 3.30
N ILE A 253 10.84 -5.38 2.01
CA ILE A 253 11.55 -6.11 0.94
C ILE A 253 13.00 -5.63 0.84
N ALA A 254 13.20 -4.31 0.87
CA ALA A 254 14.52 -3.71 0.81
C ALA A 254 15.35 -4.05 2.06
N PHE A 255 14.70 -4.05 3.23
CA PHE A 255 15.31 -4.44 4.49
C PHE A 255 15.80 -5.90 4.46
N THR A 256 14.94 -6.85 4.07
CA THR A 256 15.34 -8.27 4.07
C THR A 256 16.47 -8.55 3.08
N LYS A 257 16.48 -7.88 1.91
CA LYS A 257 17.59 -7.97 0.95
C LYS A 257 18.90 -7.46 1.53
N LEU A 258 18.89 -6.28 2.15
CA LEU A 258 20.10 -5.70 2.76
C LEU A 258 20.58 -6.57 3.92
N TRP A 259 19.65 -7.11 4.72
CA TRP A 259 19.98 -8.06 5.77
C TRP A 259 20.72 -9.28 5.22
N GLY A 260 20.20 -9.90 4.15
CA GLY A 260 20.85 -11.05 3.52
C GLY A 260 22.26 -10.72 3.01
N LEU A 261 22.44 -9.55 2.37
CA LEU A 261 23.74 -9.11 1.87
C LEU A 261 24.78 -8.88 2.97
N THR A 262 24.36 -8.47 4.18
CA THR A 262 25.28 -8.34 5.32
C THR A 262 25.81 -9.70 5.81
N GLY A 263 25.07 -10.79 5.58
CA GLY A 263 25.45 -12.14 5.98
C GLY A 263 26.39 -12.86 5.01
N THR A 264 26.53 -12.39 3.76
CA THR A 264 27.24 -13.11 2.69
C THR A 264 28.57 -12.46 2.25
N ALA A 265 29.01 -11.38 2.91
CA ALA A 265 30.16 -10.55 2.49
C ALA A 265 30.05 -9.98 1.05
N ASP A 266 28.85 -10.02 0.46
CA ASP A 266 28.60 -9.79 -0.96
C ASP A 266 28.03 -8.39 -1.27
N LEU A 267 28.11 -7.48 -0.28
CA LEU A 267 27.66 -6.09 -0.40
C LEU A 267 28.29 -5.35 -1.59
N LEU A 268 29.51 -5.75 -1.97
CA LEU A 268 30.27 -5.20 -3.11
C LEU A 268 30.18 -6.08 -4.38
N GLY A 269 29.73 -7.33 -4.30
CA GLY A 269 29.62 -8.24 -5.45
C GLY A 269 28.48 -7.88 -6.40
N SER A 270 27.48 -7.13 -5.90
CA SER A 270 26.38 -6.63 -6.72
C SER A 270 25.99 -5.18 -6.36
N PRO A 271 26.83 -4.19 -6.73
CA PRO A 271 26.67 -2.79 -6.29
C PRO A 271 25.33 -2.18 -6.70
N LEU A 272 24.80 -2.53 -7.88
CA LEU A 272 23.47 -2.09 -8.32
C LEU A 272 22.34 -2.60 -7.42
N ASN A 273 22.42 -3.84 -6.92
CA ASN A 273 21.42 -4.40 -6.00
C ASN A 273 21.48 -3.70 -4.64
N THR A 274 22.69 -3.45 -4.14
CA THR A 274 22.93 -2.77 -2.87
C THR A 274 22.43 -1.33 -2.91
N VAL A 275 22.82 -0.56 -3.94
CA VAL A 275 22.41 0.85 -4.10
C VAL A 275 20.90 0.96 -4.25
N GLN A 276 20.28 0.11 -5.07
CA GLN A 276 18.83 0.15 -5.24
C GLN A 276 18.10 -0.22 -3.94
N SER A 277 18.52 -1.27 -3.23
CA SER A 277 17.88 -1.67 -1.97
C SER A 277 18.05 -0.59 -0.90
N PHE A 278 19.21 0.08 -0.85
CA PHE A 278 19.43 1.22 0.04
C PHE A 278 18.51 2.40 -0.31
N LEU A 279 18.38 2.72 -1.59
CA LEU A 279 17.47 3.78 -2.06
C LEU A 279 16.00 3.44 -1.76
N GLU A 280 15.58 2.20 -1.97
CA GLU A 280 14.25 1.71 -1.63
C GLU A 280 13.99 1.86 -0.12
N LEU A 281 14.94 1.44 0.73
CA LEU A 281 14.81 1.50 2.19
C LEU A 281 14.84 2.95 2.72
N ALA A 282 15.93 3.67 2.46
CA ALA A 282 16.14 5.03 2.97
C ALA A 282 15.14 6.02 2.35
N GLY A 283 14.86 5.88 1.05
CA GLY A 283 13.86 6.70 0.37
C GLY A 283 12.46 6.47 0.93
N SER A 284 12.05 5.21 1.11
CA SER A 284 10.74 4.89 1.70
C SER A 284 10.62 5.43 3.12
N ALA A 285 11.65 5.26 3.95
CA ALA A 285 11.70 5.81 5.30
C ALA A 285 11.61 7.35 5.30
N ALA A 286 12.33 8.02 4.40
CA ALA A 286 12.27 9.48 4.25
C ALA A 286 10.87 9.96 3.83
N VAL A 287 10.21 9.29 2.88
CA VAL A 287 8.83 9.63 2.47
C VAL A 287 7.86 9.50 3.63
N VAL A 288 7.94 8.40 4.39
CA VAL A 288 7.09 8.21 5.58
C VAL A 288 7.36 9.29 6.63
N ALA A 289 8.63 9.57 6.92
CA ALA A 289 9.03 10.59 7.90
C ALA A 289 8.54 12.00 7.51
N LEU A 290 8.71 12.39 6.24
CA LEU A 290 8.26 13.69 5.73
C LEU A 290 6.74 13.82 5.79
N ILE A 291 6.00 12.76 5.46
CA ILE A 291 4.54 12.77 5.51
C ILE A 291 4.05 12.84 6.96
N VAL A 292 4.69 12.14 7.90
CA VAL A 292 4.38 12.25 9.33
C VAL A 292 4.69 13.65 9.85
N ALA A 293 5.80 14.27 9.42
CA ALA A 293 6.15 15.63 9.81
C ALA A 293 5.13 16.66 9.30
N ASP A 294 4.70 16.54 8.03
CA ASP A 294 3.65 17.39 7.46
C ASP A 294 2.32 17.26 8.22
N VAL A 295 1.91 16.02 8.55
CA VAL A 295 0.69 15.78 9.34
C VAL A 295 0.78 16.41 10.73
N ARG A 296 1.94 16.38 11.38
CA ARG A 296 2.14 17.02 12.69
C ARG A 296 2.07 18.54 12.60
N ARG A 297 2.63 19.14 11.54
CA ARG A 297 2.61 20.59 11.31
C ARG A 297 1.21 21.12 10.97
N ASP A 298 0.40 20.32 10.27
CA ASP A 298 -0.96 20.68 9.89
C ASP A 298 -2.00 20.51 11.03
N ARG A 299 -1.59 20.10 12.24
CA ARG A 299 -2.50 20.06 13.41
C ARG A 299 -2.65 21.49 13.96
N PRO A 300 -3.89 21.98 14.17
CA PRO A 300 -4.10 23.28 14.80
C PRO A 300 -3.44 23.30 16.18
N ALA A 301 -2.75 24.39 16.50
CA ALA A 301 -2.18 24.60 17.82
C ALA A 301 -3.30 24.59 18.88
N PRO A 302 -3.11 23.95 20.05
CA PRO A 302 -4.14 23.89 21.11
C PRO A 302 -4.68 25.27 21.54
N GLN A 303 -3.87 26.32 21.40
CA GLN A 303 -4.22 27.69 21.79
C GLN A 303 -5.22 28.35 20.83
N ALA A 304 -5.25 27.98 19.54
CA ALA A 304 -6.17 28.57 18.56
C ALA A 304 -7.62 28.09 18.74
N VAL A 305 -7.83 26.97 19.44
CA VAL A 305 -9.18 26.46 19.77
C VAL A 305 -9.78 27.21 20.95
N LEU A 306 -8.95 27.77 21.85
CA LEU A 306 -9.40 28.55 22.99
C LEU A 306 -9.89 29.96 22.60
N GLU A 307 -9.27 30.58 21.60
CA GLU A 307 -9.68 31.92 21.09
C GLU A 307 -11.02 31.91 20.30
N LEU A 308 -11.49 30.75 19.85
CA LEU A 308 -12.76 30.61 19.12
C LEU A 308 -13.97 30.35 20.03
N THR A 309 -13.77 30.37 21.35
CA THR A 309 -14.87 30.33 22.32
C THR A 309 -15.38 31.76 22.50
N PRO A 310 -16.61 32.11 22.07
CA PRO A 310 -17.15 33.43 22.38
C PRO A 310 -17.22 33.59 23.90
N PRO A 311 -16.95 34.78 24.46
CA PRO A 311 -17.09 35.00 25.89
C PRO A 311 -18.52 34.65 26.31
N PRO A 312 -18.72 34.08 27.51
CA PRO A 312 -20.06 33.82 28.01
C PRO A 312 -20.85 35.13 27.97
N ALA A 313 -22.06 35.07 27.38
CA ALA A 313 -22.97 36.19 27.39
C ALA A 313 -23.18 36.60 28.85
N VAL A 314 -22.84 37.85 29.16
CA VAL A 314 -23.17 38.45 30.44
C VAL A 314 -24.69 38.52 30.47
N ASP A 315 -25.32 37.77 31.37
CA ASP A 315 -26.75 37.86 31.62
C ASP A 315 -27.10 39.32 31.94
N GLU A 316 -27.92 39.93 31.08
CA GLU A 316 -28.51 41.24 31.36
C GLU A 316 -29.40 41.12 32.61
N PRO A 317 -29.28 42.03 33.60
CA PRO A 317 -30.09 41.96 34.81
C PRO A 317 -31.57 42.22 34.49
N GLU A 318 -32.43 41.29 34.93
CA GLU A 318 -33.90 41.38 34.94
C GLU A 318 -34.40 42.56 35.80
N ALA A 319 -34.27 43.80 35.32
CA ALA A 319 -34.74 44.98 36.03
C ALA A 319 -35.40 45.99 35.08
N GLN A 320 -36.38 45.57 34.27
CA GLN A 320 -37.26 46.52 33.56
C GLN A 320 -38.56 45.89 33.00
N ARG A 321 -39.21 44.99 33.74
CA ARG A 321 -40.53 44.43 33.39
C ARG A 321 -41.58 44.46 34.51
N ALA A 322 -41.53 45.48 35.35
CA ALA A 322 -42.62 45.78 36.27
C ALA A 322 -42.72 47.30 36.42
N ASP A 323 -43.42 47.95 35.49
CA ASP A 323 -44.09 49.26 35.67
C ASP A 323 -44.76 49.68 34.36
N ALA A 324 -45.83 48.97 33.97
CA ALA A 324 -46.78 49.44 32.95
C ALA A 324 -48.04 48.56 32.91
N ALA A 325 -48.76 48.42 34.03
CA ALA A 325 -50.12 47.85 33.99
C ALA A 325 -50.94 48.11 35.27
N THR A 326 -51.11 49.37 35.68
CA THR A 326 -52.28 49.78 36.49
C THR A 326 -52.52 51.29 36.33
N SER A 327 -53.34 51.67 35.35
CA SER A 327 -54.20 52.86 35.41
C SER A 327 -55.34 52.67 34.41
N ASP A 328 -56.56 52.82 34.91
CA ASP A 328 -57.81 53.16 34.20
C ASP A 328 -58.56 52.03 33.48
N ALA A 329 -59.46 51.37 34.22
CA ALA A 329 -60.93 51.38 33.99
C ALA A 329 -61.66 50.58 35.08
#